data_AF-A0A168PW92-F1
#
_entry.id   AF-A0A168PW92-F1
#
_cell.length_a   1.000
_cell.length_b   1.000
_cell.length_c   1.000
_cell.angle_alpha   90.00
_cell.angle_beta   90.00
_cell.angle_gamma   90.00
#
_symmetry.space_group_name_H-M   'P 1'
#
loop_
_entity.id
_entity.type
_entity.pdbx_description
1 polymer ?
#
loop_
_entity_poly.entity_id
_entity_poly.type
_entity_poly.pdbx_seq_one_letter_code
_entity_poly.pdbx_strand_id
1 'polypeptide(L)'
;MKIKKFINLILIILCVCLIVGVGAFIYNAKDAYKISSDFVSIPLKFNYDDSSSTYSIQNTQVTVYGGFVKGIKNGENNVKSLVIRALSPLPTLKIQGTKSANVSIFIENVNPDFYAKSIEGSKLHMAKVTVNTLQLNIPVSHGKTIKIEPVKKNTPNNVNKYQYIILGDNRNGYDTFQKIIQQVNGEEPVFVIDNGDLVFSGKPNQYRLFDKMASKISTTLL
;
A
#
# COMPACT_ATOMS: atom_id res chain seq x y z
N MET A 1 15.49 -19.03 61.25
CA MET A 1 16.42 -18.23 60.41
C MET A 1 16.57 -18.76 58.96
N LYS A 2 16.58 -20.08 58.72
CA LYS A 2 16.74 -20.67 57.37
C LYS A 2 15.56 -20.39 56.41
N ILE A 3 14.31 -20.44 56.91
CA ILE A 3 13.10 -20.20 56.11
C ILE A 3 13.05 -18.75 55.56
N LYS A 4 13.41 -17.76 56.39
CA LYS A 4 13.42 -16.34 55.98
C LYS A 4 14.48 -16.06 54.90
N LYS A 5 15.65 -16.72 54.98
CA LYS A 5 16.68 -16.67 53.93
C LYS A 5 16.23 -17.34 52.63
N PHE A 6 15.51 -18.46 52.73
CA PHE A 6 14.98 -19.17 51.56
C PHE A 6 13.88 -18.36 50.85
N ILE A 7 12.97 -17.75 51.61
CA ILE A 7 11.94 -16.84 51.07
C ILE A 7 12.58 -15.65 50.37
N ASN A 8 13.57 -15.00 51.00
CA ASN A 8 14.29 -13.88 50.37
C ASN A 8 15.00 -14.29 49.07
N LEU A 9 15.58 -15.50 49.01
CA LEU A 9 16.22 -16.03 47.81
C LEU A 9 15.20 -16.22 46.68
N ILE A 10 14.03 -16.81 46.97
CA ILE A 10 12.95 -16.97 45.99
C ILE A 10 12.47 -15.61 45.48
N LEU A 11 12.32 -14.63 46.38
CA LEU A 11 11.88 -13.28 46.02
C LEU A 11 12.88 -12.59 45.08
N ILE A 12 14.18 -12.74 45.33
CA ILE A 12 15.24 -12.24 44.44
C ILE A 12 15.16 -12.91 43.08
N ILE A 13 15.04 -14.25 43.03
CA ILE A 13 14.91 -14.99 41.77
C ILE A 13 13.68 -14.51 40.99
N LEU A 14 12.55 -14.32 41.66
CA LEU A 14 11.31 -13.87 41.04
C LEU A 14 11.44 -12.45 40.47
N CYS A 15 12.09 -11.54 41.21
CA CYS A 15 12.41 -10.20 40.72
C CYS A 15 13.36 -10.23 39.51
N VAL A 16 14.40 -11.07 39.53
CA VAL A 16 15.31 -11.22 38.38
C VAL A 16 14.58 -11.77 37.16
N CYS A 17 13.74 -12.81 37.32
CA CYS A 17 12.92 -13.34 36.23
C CYS A 17 11.95 -12.31 35.67
N LEU A 18 11.34 -11.48 36.53
CA LEU A 18 10.46 -10.40 36.10
C LEU A 18 11.23 -9.35 35.28
N ILE A 19 12.40 -8.91 35.76
CA ILE A 19 13.24 -7.92 35.07
C ILE A 19 13.68 -8.46 33.70
N VAL A 20 14.14 -9.72 33.65
CA VAL A 20 14.56 -10.37 32.39
C VAL A 20 13.38 -10.52 31.45
N GLY A 21 12.22 -10.96 31.94
CA GLY A 21 11.01 -11.12 31.15
C GLY A 21 10.50 -9.81 30.55
N VAL A 22 10.44 -8.75 31.37
CA VAL A 22 10.08 -7.40 30.91
C VAL A 22 11.11 -6.86 29.92
N GLY A 23 12.41 -7.04 30.20
CA GLY A 23 13.48 -6.62 29.29
C GLY A 23 13.40 -7.30 27.93
N ALA A 24 13.19 -8.62 27.92
CA ALA A 24 12.99 -9.39 26.69
C ALA A 24 11.72 -8.97 25.94
N PHE A 25 10.62 -8.69 26.66
CA PHE A 25 9.39 -8.19 26.05
C PHE A 25 9.60 -6.83 25.39
N ILE A 26 10.22 -5.86 26.08
CA ILE A 26 10.48 -4.53 25.53
C ILE A 26 11.42 -4.62 24.33
N TYR A 27 12.48 -5.44 24.42
CA TYR A 27 13.41 -5.64 23.32
C TYR A 27 12.69 -6.18 22.07
N ASN A 28 11.93 -7.26 22.22
CA ASN A 28 11.16 -7.84 21.11
C ASN A 28 10.06 -6.91 20.60
N ALA A 29 9.38 -6.17 21.47
CA ALA A 29 8.36 -5.20 21.07
C ALA A 29 8.97 -4.04 20.28
N LYS A 30 10.15 -3.56 20.68
CA LYS A 30 10.88 -2.52 19.95
C LYS A 30 11.38 -3.01 18.59
N ASP A 31 11.92 -4.23 18.52
CA ASP A 31 12.38 -4.82 17.25
C ASP A 31 11.21 -5.17 16.31
N ALA A 32 10.06 -5.55 16.86
CA ALA A 32 8.83 -5.73 16.10
C ALA A 32 8.27 -4.40 15.57
N TYR A 33 8.48 -3.30 16.30
CA TYR A 33 8.03 -1.96 15.90
C TYR A 33 9.07 -1.26 15.02
N LYS A 34 9.21 -1.71 13.76
CA LYS A 34 9.99 -1.00 12.74
C LYS A 34 9.16 0.17 12.18
N ILE A 35 9.45 1.37 12.64
CA ILE A 35 9.09 2.58 11.89
C ILE A 35 9.85 2.52 10.57
N SER A 36 9.16 2.61 9.44
CA SER A 36 9.75 2.67 8.10
C SER A 36 10.70 3.86 8.02
N SER A 37 11.99 3.62 8.26
CA SER A 37 13.06 4.62 8.14
C SER A 37 13.46 4.87 6.68
N ASP A 38 13.00 4.01 5.78
CA ASP A 38 13.21 4.08 4.35
C ASP A 38 12.28 5.09 3.67
N PHE A 39 11.24 5.60 4.32
CA PHE A 39 10.32 6.58 3.72
C PHE A 39 10.51 7.99 4.29
N VAL A 40 10.62 8.98 3.40
CA VAL A 40 10.66 10.41 3.73
C VAL A 40 9.49 11.11 3.05
N SER A 41 8.55 11.63 3.83
CA SER A 41 7.44 12.44 3.32
C SER A 41 7.95 13.75 2.74
N ILE A 42 7.32 14.22 1.68
CA ILE A 42 7.57 15.55 1.11
C ILE A 42 6.36 16.46 1.36
N PRO A 43 6.54 17.80 1.36
CA PRO A 43 5.40 18.72 1.40
C PRO A 43 4.45 18.45 0.23
N LEU A 44 3.15 18.38 0.53
CA LEU A 44 2.12 18.16 -0.48
C LEU A 44 2.09 19.35 -1.45
N LYS A 45 2.42 19.09 -2.71
CA LYS A 45 2.27 20.03 -3.82
C LYS A 45 1.21 19.48 -4.76
N PHE A 46 -0.05 19.82 -4.50
CA PHE A 46 -1.19 19.36 -5.29
C PHE A 46 -1.90 20.55 -5.90
N ASN A 47 -2.10 20.50 -7.22
CA ASN A 47 -2.93 21.42 -7.96
C ASN A 47 -4.33 20.80 -8.07
N TYR A 48 -5.32 21.47 -7.50
CA TYR A 48 -6.70 20.99 -7.48
C TYR A 48 -7.42 21.22 -8.83
N ASP A 49 -6.97 22.19 -9.63
CA ASP A 49 -7.64 22.54 -10.90
C ASP A 49 -7.52 21.42 -11.94
N ASP A 50 -6.36 20.77 -12.01
CA ASP A 50 -6.08 19.67 -12.95
C ASP A 50 -5.76 18.34 -12.26
N SER A 51 -5.98 18.26 -10.94
CA SER A 51 -5.72 17.08 -10.11
C SER A 51 -4.29 16.54 -10.28
N SER A 52 -3.31 17.45 -10.24
CA SER A 52 -1.91 17.11 -10.53
C SER A 52 -0.94 17.41 -9.39
N SER A 53 0.20 16.73 -9.42
CA SER A 53 1.32 16.98 -8.51
C SER A 53 2.63 16.82 -9.25
N THR A 54 3.53 17.78 -9.11
CA THR A 54 4.83 17.76 -9.77
C THR A 54 5.97 17.77 -8.75
N TYR A 55 6.93 16.88 -8.95
CA TYR A 55 8.13 16.79 -8.14
C TYR A 55 9.37 16.53 -9.00
N SER A 56 10.47 17.21 -8.68
CA SER A 56 11.76 16.99 -9.33
C SER A 56 12.61 16.07 -8.46
N ILE A 57 13.02 14.93 -9.02
CA ILE A 57 13.93 14.00 -8.37
C ILE A 57 15.11 13.71 -9.30
N GLN A 58 16.32 13.82 -8.75
CA GLN A 58 17.57 13.64 -9.49
C GLN A 58 17.60 14.53 -10.76
N ASN A 59 17.60 13.91 -11.94
CA ASN A 59 17.63 14.57 -13.24
C ASN A 59 16.30 14.46 -13.99
N THR A 60 15.19 14.33 -13.26
CA THR A 60 13.87 14.16 -13.84
C THR A 60 12.81 14.99 -13.12
N GLN A 61 11.85 15.50 -13.88
CA GLN A 61 10.63 16.07 -13.37
C GLN A 61 9.50 15.08 -13.62
N VAL A 62 8.79 14.70 -12.55
CA VAL A 62 7.66 13.78 -12.61
C VAL A 62 6.41 14.56 -12.24
N THR A 63 5.43 14.54 -13.14
CA THR A 63 4.08 15.04 -12.91
C THR A 63 3.13 13.84 -12.92
N VAL A 64 2.32 13.72 -11.87
CA VAL A 64 1.20 12.78 -11.80
C VAL A 64 -0.11 13.54 -11.94
N TYR A 65 -1.06 13.00 -12.69
CA TYR A 65 -2.45 13.44 -12.71
C TYR A 65 -3.35 12.34 -12.15
N GLY A 66 -4.39 12.72 -11.40
CA GLY A 66 -5.23 11.79 -10.65
C GLY A 66 -4.49 11.16 -9.47
N GLY A 67 -3.58 11.91 -8.85
CA GLY A 67 -2.75 11.45 -7.73
C GLY A 67 -1.79 12.54 -7.26
N PHE A 68 -1.01 12.24 -6.22
CA PHE A 68 0.02 13.14 -5.73
C PHE A 68 1.30 12.44 -5.34
N VAL A 69 2.41 13.16 -5.39
CA VAL A 69 3.70 12.65 -4.89
C VAL A 69 3.70 12.75 -3.36
N LYS A 70 3.71 11.59 -2.71
CA LYS A 70 3.60 11.43 -1.25
C LYS A 70 4.96 11.55 -0.57
N GLY A 71 6.02 11.06 -1.21
CA GLY A 71 7.35 11.05 -0.61
C GLY A 71 8.39 10.30 -1.43
N ILE A 72 9.54 10.06 -0.80
CA ILE A 72 10.67 9.33 -1.36
C ILE A 72 10.90 8.08 -0.52
N LYS A 73 11.06 6.95 -1.19
CA LYS A 73 11.53 5.69 -0.58
C LYS A 73 13.01 5.51 -0.90
N ASN A 74 13.83 5.43 0.14
CA ASN A 74 15.26 5.15 0.10
C ASN A 74 15.46 3.63 0.13
N GLY A 75 15.83 3.05 -1.00
CA GLY A 75 16.21 1.65 -1.10
C GLY A 75 17.68 1.42 -0.73
N GLU A 76 18.09 0.16 -0.85
CA GLU A 76 19.49 -0.23 -0.76
C GLU A 76 20.34 0.51 -1.82
N ASN A 77 21.63 0.69 -1.54
CA ASN A 77 22.59 1.37 -2.43
C ASN A 77 22.21 2.83 -2.78
N ASN A 78 21.54 3.55 -1.88
CA ASN A 78 21.10 4.94 -2.06
C ASN A 78 20.15 5.15 -3.27
N VAL A 79 19.48 4.09 -3.73
CA VAL A 79 18.48 4.20 -4.80
C VAL A 79 17.25 4.91 -4.24
N LYS A 80 16.93 6.08 -4.80
CA LYS A 80 15.75 6.86 -4.41
C LYS A 80 14.62 6.58 -5.37
N SER A 81 13.46 6.20 -4.82
CA SER A 81 12.24 5.99 -5.59
C SER A 81 11.17 6.98 -5.18
N LEU A 82 10.42 7.51 -6.13
CA LEU A 82 9.25 8.32 -5.80
C LEU A 82 8.09 7.43 -5.38
N VAL A 83 7.33 7.88 -4.39
CA VAL A 83 6.08 7.24 -3.97
C VAL A 83 4.94 8.16 -4.34
N ILE A 84 4.06 7.67 -5.20
CA ILE A 84 2.84 8.32 -5.66
C ILE A 84 1.67 7.67 -4.94
N ARG A 85 0.76 8.48 -4.41
CA ARG A 85 -0.55 8.02 -3.94
C ARG A 85 -1.60 8.38 -4.98
N ALA A 86 -2.19 7.35 -5.59
CA ALA A 86 -3.23 7.55 -6.59
C ALA A 86 -4.56 7.97 -5.94
N LEU A 87 -5.25 8.90 -6.59
CA LEU A 87 -6.62 9.33 -6.31
C LEU A 87 -7.60 8.86 -7.41
N SER A 88 -7.06 8.24 -8.45
CA SER A 88 -7.77 7.61 -9.56
C SER A 88 -7.27 6.17 -9.69
N PRO A 89 -8.06 5.22 -10.23
CA PRO A 89 -7.58 3.87 -10.51
C PRO A 89 -6.49 3.83 -11.59
N LEU A 90 -6.48 4.84 -12.46
CA LEU A 90 -5.61 4.96 -13.61
C LEU A 90 -4.94 6.34 -13.62
N PRO A 91 -4.07 6.65 -12.64
CA PRO A 91 -3.31 7.90 -12.67
C PRO A 91 -2.43 7.92 -13.92
N THR A 92 -2.30 9.10 -14.55
CA THR A 92 -1.38 9.28 -15.68
C THR A 92 -0.10 9.92 -15.19
N LEU A 93 1.02 9.60 -15.82
CA LEU A 93 2.33 10.15 -15.49
C LEU A 93 2.94 10.86 -16.69
N LYS A 94 3.56 12.01 -16.44
CA LYS A 94 4.44 12.71 -17.37
C LYS A 94 5.81 12.83 -16.73
N ILE A 95 6.82 12.25 -17.37
CA ILE A 95 8.19 12.22 -16.89
C ILE A 95 9.09 12.92 -17.89
N GLN A 96 9.75 13.99 -17.46
CA GLN A 96 10.64 14.80 -18.29
C GLN A 96 12.09 14.70 -17.79
N GLY A 97 13.01 14.30 -18.67
CA GLY A 97 14.43 14.19 -18.33
C GLY A 97 15.18 15.50 -18.50
N THR A 98 15.75 16.03 -17.42
CA THR A 98 16.73 17.14 -17.50
C THR A 98 18.12 16.62 -17.87
N LYS A 99 18.44 15.36 -17.54
CA LYS A 99 19.57 14.55 -18.07
C LYS A 99 19.14 13.09 -18.17
N SER A 100 19.95 12.26 -18.83
CA SER A 100 19.68 10.83 -18.88
C SER A 100 19.72 10.22 -17.48
N ALA A 101 18.66 9.52 -17.09
CA ALA A 101 18.50 8.90 -15.77
C ALA A 101 17.51 7.75 -15.82
N ASN A 102 17.48 6.94 -14.77
CA ASN A 102 16.51 5.86 -14.59
C ASN A 102 15.72 6.14 -13.31
N VAL A 103 14.40 6.29 -13.42
CA VAL A 103 13.55 6.68 -12.29
C VAL A 103 12.73 5.47 -11.84
N SER A 104 12.79 5.17 -10.55
CA SER A 104 11.93 4.19 -9.90
C SER A 104 10.73 4.89 -9.25
N ILE A 105 9.52 4.44 -9.57
CA ILE A 105 8.27 5.03 -9.07
C ILE A 105 7.40 3.91 -8.48
N PHE A 106 6.99 4.07 -7.24
CA PHE A 106 5.94 3.26 -6.61
C PHE A 106 4.61 4.00 -6.74
N ILE A 107 3.61 3.34 -7.32
CA ILE A 107 2.23 3.84 -7.39
C ILE A 107 1.41 3.04 -6.38
N GLU A 108 1.06 3.68 -5.26
CA GLU A 108 0.14 3.15 -4.25
C GLU A 108 -1.32 3.40 -4.66
N ASN A 109 -2.23 2.63 -4.08
CA ASN A 109 -3.68 2.79 -4.21
C ASN A 109 -4.22 2.48 -5.62
N VAL A 110 -3.63 1.47 -6.27
CA VAL A 110 -4.06 0.96 -7.58
C VAL A 110 -4.15 -0.56 -7.54
N ASN A 111 -4.96 -1.18 -8.40
CA ASN A 111 -4.82 -2.60 -8.71
C ASN A 111 -3.57 -2.79 -9.62
N PRO A 112 -2.48 -3.44 -9.15
CA PRO A 112 -1.23 -3.51 -9.91
C PRO A 112 -1.37 -4.28 -11.23
N ASP A 113 -2.14 -5.36 -11.24
CA ASP A 113 -2.30 -6.24 -12.40
C ASP A 113 -3.13 -5.53 -13.49
N PHE A 114 -4.18 -4.83 -13.08
CA PHE A 114 -4.98 -4.01 -13.98
C PHE A 114 -4.20 -2.82 -14.55
N TYR A 115 -3.47 -2.09 -13.69
CA TYR A 115 -2.68 -0.94 -14.12
C TYR A 115 -1.57 -1.37 -15.09
N ALA A 116 -0.81 -2.42 -14.76
CA ALA A 116 0.24 -2.95 -15.64
C ALA A 116 -0.30 -3.32 -17.03
N LYS A 117 -1.46 -4.00 -17.07
CA LYS A 117 -2.14 -4.34 -18.33
C LYS A 117 -2.57 -3.12 -19.13
N SER A 118 -3.03 -2.06 -18.46
CA SER A 118 -3.45 -0.82 -19.10
C SER A 118 -2.32 -0.02 -19.76
N ILE A 119 -1.05 -0.33 -19.41
CA ILE A 119 0.15 0.32 -19.95
C ILE A 119 1.10 -0.67 -20.63
N GLU A 120 0.65 -1.87 -20.97
CA GLU A 120 1.49 -2.94 -21.53
C GLU A 120 2.26 -2.52 -22.80
N GLY A 121 1.66 -1.64 -23.63
CA GLY A 121 2.28 -1.07 -24.82
C GLY A 121 3.53 -0.20 -24.54
N SER A 122 3.73 0.25 -23.30
CA SER A 122 4.89 1.06 -22.89
C SER A 122 6.20 0.28 -22.80
N LYS A 123 6.13 -1.06 -22.72
CA LYS A 123 7.30 -1.96 -22.55
C LYS A 123 8.22 -1.59 -21.37
N LEU A 124 7.66 -0.96 -20.34
CA LEU A 124 8.38 -0.61 -19.12
C LEU A 124 8.60 -1.85 -18.25
N HIS A 125 9.68 -1.83 -17.45
CA HIS A 125 9.87 -2.85 -16.43
C HIS A 125 8.97 -2.54 -15.22
N MET A 126 8.13 -3.50 -14.86
CA MET A 126 7.09 -3.35 -13.84
C MET A 126 7.18 -4.49 -12.82
N ALA A 127 6.93 -4.20 -11.55
CA ALA A 127 6.87 -5.21 -10.49
C ALA A 127 5.70 -4.94 -9.54
N LYS A 128 4.89 -5.97 -9.25
CA LYS A 128 3.89 -5.93 -8.18
C LYS A 128 4.60 -6.06 -6.84
N VAL A 129 4.42 -5.06 -5.96
CA VAL A 129 5.14 -4.99 -4.68
C VAL A 129 4.24 -5.44 -3.54
N THR A 130 2.99 -4.98 -3.54
CA THR A 130 1.93 -5.39 -2.61
C THR A 130 0.63 -5.57 -3.37
N VAL A 131 -0.45 -5.93 -2.68
CA VAL A 131 -1.79 -6.06 -3.29
C VAL A 131 -2.27 -4.78 -3.98
N ASN A 132 -1.81 -3.61 -3.54
CA ASN A 132 -2.28 -2.30 -4.02
C ASN A 132 -1.14 -1.37 -4.49
N THR A 133 0.06 -1.91 -4.74
CA THR A 133 1.23 -1.11 -5.13
C THR A 133 1.96 -1.72 -6.31
N LEU A 134 2.17 -0.91 -7.34
CA LEU A 134 2.97 -1.23 -8.52
C LEU A 134 4.26 -0.40 -8.54
N GLN A 135 5.40 -1.03 -8.83
CA GLN A 135 6.65 -0.34 -9.10
C GLN A 135 6.91 -0.27 -10.60
N LEU A 136 7.30 0.91 -11.09
CA LEU A 136 7.73 1.19 -12.46
C LEU A 136 9.19 1.64 -12.46
N ASN A 137 9.99 1.07 -13.36
CA ASN A 137 11.34 1.57 -13.65
C ASN A 137 11.36 2.19 -15.06
N ILE A 138 11.64 3.49 -15.12
CA ILE A 138 11.45 4.30 -16.32
C ILE A 138 12.80 4.92 -16.73
N PRO A 139 13.42 4.44 -17.83
CA PRO A 139 14.59 5.08 -18.39
C PRO A 139 14.18 6.34 -19.15
N VAL A 140 14.77 7.49 -18.82
CA VAL A 140 14.45 8.79 -19.43
C VAL A 140 15.72 9.40 -20.00
N SER A 141 15.71 9.77 -21.27
CA SER A 141 16.82 10.45 -21.93
C SER A 141 16.74 11.97 -21.77
N HIS A 142 17.88 12.65 -21.87
CA HIS A 142 17.96 14.12 -21.84
C HIS A 142 16.97 14.78 -22.83
N GLY A 143 16.18 15.74 -22.35
CA GLY A 143 15.22 16.51 -23.16
C GLY A 143 14.00 15.72 -23.63
N LYS A 144 13.89 14.42 -23.31
CA LYS A 144 12.74 13.59 -23.69
C LYS A 144 11.66 13.63 -22.61
N THR A 145 10.42 13.54 -23.07
CA THR A 145 9.23 13.39 -22.23
C THR A 145 8.62 12.02 -22.50
N ILE A 146 8.41 11.25 -21.44
CA ILE A 146 7.68 9.98 -21.46
C ILE A 146 6.31 10.24 -20.84
N LYS A 147 5.27 9.80 -21.52
CA LYS A 147 3.90 9.82 -21.00
C LYS A 147 3.43 8.39 -20.75
N ILE A 148 2.86 8.16 -19.58
CA ILE A 148 2.21 6.91 -19.20
C ILE A 148 0.74 7.24 -19.07
N GLU A 149 -0.03 6.83 -20.08
CA GLU A 149 -1.46 7.07 -20.21
C GLU A 149 -2.17 5.72 -20.23
N PRO A 150 -2.60 5.21 -19.07
CA PRO A 150 -3.38 3.98 -18.98
C PRO A 150 -4.61 3.99 -19.90
N VAL A 151 -4.74 2.97 -20.74
CA VAL A 151 -5.91 2.82 -21.60
C VAL A 151 -6.97 1.99 -20.86
N LYS A 152 -8.18 2.53 -20.73
CA LYS A 152 -9.32 1.75 -20.24
C LYS A 152 -9.61 0.63 -21.25
N LYS A 153 -9.64 -0.62 -20.78
CA LYS A 153 -10.01 -1.76 -21.63
C LYS A 153 -11.47 -1.57 -22.09
N ASN A 154 -11.67 -1.32 -23.38
CA ASN A 154 -12.99 -1.41 -23.99
C ASN A 154 -13.39 -2.89 -24.04
N THR A 155 -14.18 -3.35 -23.07
CA THR A 155 -14.83 -4.66 -23.17
C THR A 155 -16.02 -4.54 -24.11
N PRO A 156 -16.05 -5.31 -25.22
CA PRO A 156 -17.26 -5.43 -26.03
C PRO A 156 -18.44 -5.84 -25.13
N ASN A 157 -19.59 -5.21 -25.29
CA ASN A 157 -20.86 -5.53 -24.64
C ASN A 157 -21.04 -5.15 -23.15
N ASN A 158 -20.24 -4.25 -22.56
CA ASN A 158 -20.44 -3.79 -21.16
C ASN A 158 -20.48 -4.92 -20.10
N VAL A 159 -19.90 -6.10 -20.40
CA VAL A 159 -19.96 -7.29 -19.52
C VAL A 159 -19.22 -7.08 -18.19
N ASN A 160 -18.40 -6.02 -18.07
CA ASN A 160 -17.74 -5.60 -16.82
C ASN A 160 -18.21 -4.19 -16.42
N LYS A 161 -19.51 -4.03 -16.16
CA LYS A 161 -20.16 -2.73 -15.93
C LYS A 161 -19.61 -1.98 -14.70
N TYR A 162 -19.11 -2.72 -13.71
CA TYR A 162 -18.60 -2.17 -12.46
C TYR A 162 -17.07 -2.14 -12.45
N GLN A 163 -16.49 -0.95 -12.60
CA GLN A 163 -15.05 -0.75 -12.42
C GLN A 163 -14.64 -0.95 -10.96
N TYR A 164 -15.57 -0.79 -10.02
CA TYR A 164 -15.31 -0.96 -8.60
C TYR A 164 -16.58 -1.28 -7.83
N ILE A 165 -16.40 -1.95 -6.69
CA ILE A 165 -17.46 -2.18 -5.70
C ILE A 165 -17.04 -1.49 -4.40
N ILE A 166 -17.99 -0.81 -3.76
CA ILE A 166 -17.78 -0.17 -2.46
C ILE A 166 -18.55 -0.98 -1.42
N LEU A 167 -17.85 -1.38 -0.37
CA LEU A 167 -18.36 -2.07 0.80
C LEU A 167 -18.25 -1.16 2.03
N GLY A 168 -18.94 -1.55 3.10
CA GLY A 168 -18.85 -0.91 4.41
C GLY A 168 -19.87 -1.53 5.37
N ASP A 169 -19.76 -1.16 6.64
CA ASP A 169 -20.67 -1.57 7.72
C ASP A 169 -20.80 -3.11 7.87
N ASN A 170 -19.65 -3.78 7.87
CA ASN A 170 -19.52 -5.24 7.99
C ASN A 170 -19.63 -5.76 9.44
N ARG A 171 -20.16 -4.94 10.35
CA ARG A 171 -19.93 -5.00 11.80
C ARG A 171 -20.22 -6.36 12.46
N ASN A 172 -21.28 -7.07 12.10
CA ASN A 172 -21.68 -8.34 12.76
C ASN A 172 -22.34 -9.39 11.84
N GLY A 173 -22.15 -9.28 10.52
CA GLY A 173 -22.82 -10.15 9.55
C GLY A 173 -21.86 -11.11 8.86
N TYR A 174 -21.07 -11.93 9.56
CA TYR A 174 -20.04 -12.76 8.92
C TYR A 174 -20.57 -13.68 7.81
N ASP A 175 -21.74 -14.31 8.02
CA ASP A 175 -22.39 -15.13 7.00
C ASP A 175 -22.90 -14.29 5.81
N THR A 176 -23.42 -13.10 6.11
CA THR A 176 -23.86 -12.14 5.09
C THR A 176 -22.66 -11.63 4.28
N PHE A 177 -21.56 -11.30 4.95
CA PHE A 177 -20.33 -10.83 4.34
C PHE A 177 -19.73 -11.90 3.44
N GLN A 178 -19.77 -13.17 3.85
CA GLN A 178 -19.37 -14.28 2.98
C GLN A 178 -20.21 -14.35 1.70
N LYS A 179 -21.52 -14.16 1.78
CA LYS A 179 -22.40 -14.11 0.58
C LYS A 179 -22.11 -12.88 -0.29
N ILE A 180 -21.85 -11.73 0.33
CA ILE A 180 -21.44 -10.50 -0.37
C ILE A 180 -20.13 -10.74 -1.12
N ILE A 181 -19.12 -11.37 -0.49
CA ILE A 181 -17.86 -11.70 -1.16
C ILE A 181 -18.08 -12.60 -2.38
N GLN A 182 -18.98 -13.59 -2.29
CA GLN A 182 -19.32 -14.44 -3.43
C GLN A 182 -19.93 -13.63 -4.58
N GLN A 183 -20.83 -12.69 -4.27
CA GLN A 183 -21.43 -11.78 -5.26
C GLN A 183 -20.37 -10.86 -5.87
N VAL A 184 -19.54 -10.23 -5.04
CA VAL A 184 -18.42 -9.38 -5.47
C VAL A 184 -17.50 -10.12 -6.43
N ASN A 185 -17.15 -11.37 -6.12
CA ASN A 185 -16.30 -12.18 -6.99
C ASN A 185 -16.99 -12.53 -8.32
N GLY A 186 -18.31 -12.74 -8.32
CA GLY A 186 -19.09 -13.00 -9.54
C GLY A 186 -19.20 -11.78 -10.48
N GLU A 187 -19.06 -10.57 -9.95
CA GLU A 187 -19.07 -9.32 -10.74
C GLU A 187 -17.69 -8.97 -11.36
N GLU A 188 -16.64 -9.69 -10.99
CA GLU A 188 -15.26 -9.49 -11.47
C GLU A 188 -14.77 -8.01 -11.46
N PRO A 189 -14.89 -7.26 -10.35
CA PRO A 189 -14.53 -5.86 -10.31
C PRO A 189 -13.02 -5.63 -10.41
N VAL A 190 -12.63 -4.44 -10.90
CA VAL A 190 -11.21 -4.06 -10.97
C VAL A 190 -10.63 -3.82 -9.57
N PHE A 191 -11.39 -3.24 -8.66
CA PHE A 191 -11.00 -3.11 -7.25
C PHE A 191 -12.24 -3.03 -6.35
N VAL A 192 -12.06 -3.38 -5.09
CA VAL A 192 -13.06 -3.22 -4.04
C VAL A 192 -12.54 -2.19 -3.06
N ILE A 193 -13.40 -1.29 -2.59
CA ILE A 193 -13.08 -0.33 -1.53
C ILE A 193 -13.93 -0.68 -0.32
N ASP A 194 -13.34 -0.83 0.86
CA ASP A 194 -14.11 -0.91 2.10
C ASP A 194 -14.02 0.42 2.87
N ASN A 195 -15.16 1.12 2.97
CA ASN A 195 -15.23 2.43 3.60
C ASN A 195 -15.22 2.40 5.14
N GLY A 196 -15.09 1.22 5.75
CA GLY A 196 -14.91 1.08 7.18
C GLY A 196 -16.07 0.40 7.87
N ASP A 197 -16.11 0.54 9.20
CA ASP A 197 -17.03 -0.25 10.03
C ASP A 197 -16.86 -1.76 9.83
N LEU A 198 -15.59 -2.16 9.69
CA LEU A 198 -15.16 -3.53 9.38
C LEU A 198 -15.63 -4.54 10.45
N VAL A 199 -15.67 -4.11 11.71
CA VAL A 199 -16.01 -4.95 12.87
C VAL A 199 -16.80 -4.14 13.90
N PHE A 200 -17.70 -4.80 14.62
CA PHE A 200 -18.58 -4.15 15.59
C PHE A 200 -17.88 -3.55 16.81
N SER A 201 -16.94 -4.29 17.43
CA SER A 201 -16.40 -3.91 18.75
C SER A 201 -14.93 -3.50 18.75
N GLY A 202 -14.29 -3.46 17.58
CA GLY A 202 -12.87 -3.14 17.44
C GLY A 202 -11.91 -4.15 18.08
N LYS A 203 -12.41 -5.31 18.57
CA LYS A 203 -11.56 -6.31 19.22
C LYS A 203 -10.60 -6.97 18.22
N PRO A 204 -9.33 -7.22 18.59
CA PRO A 204 -8.33 -7.78 17.67
C PRO A 204 -8.75 -9.10 17.00
N ASN A 205 -9.46 -9.98 17.71
CA ASN A 205 -9.93 -11.25 17.15
C ASN A 205 -10.98 -11.04 16.04
N GLN A 206 -11.80 -9.99 16.12
CA GLN A 206 -12.77 -9.68 15.07
C GLN A 206 -12.06 -9.19 13.81
N TYR A 207 -11.03 -8.35 13.93
CA TYR A 207 -10.23 -7.91 12.79
C TYR A 207 -9.52 -9.08 12.11
N ARG A 208 -8.96 -10.03 12.87
CA ARG A 208 -8.36 -11.24 12.30
C ARG A 208 -9.37 -12.10 11.55
N LEU A 209 -10.61 -12.20 12.04
CA LEU A 209 -11.68 -12.90 11.32
C LEU A 209 -12.08 -12.16 10.05
N PHE A 210 -12.26 -10.84 10.14
CA PHE A 210 -12.55 -9.96 9.01
C PHE A 210 -11.49 -10.11 7.91
N ASP A 211 -10.21 -9.97 8.25
CA ASP A 211 -9.07 -10.11 7.34
C ASP A 211 -9.07 -11.48 6.65
N LYS A 212 -9.31 -12.56 7.40
CA LYS A 212 -9.44 -13.91 6.83
C LYS A 212 -10.60 -14.02 5.84
N MET A 213 -11.73 -13.36 6.07
CA MET A 213 -12.84 -13.36 5.10
C MET A 213 -12.53 -12.47 3.90
N ALA A 214 -12.10 -11.24 4.13
CA ALA A 214 -11.76 -10.26 3.11
C ALA A 214 -10.68 -10.77 2.14
N SER A 215 -9.74 -11.61 2.63
CA SER A 215 -8.73 -12.26 1.78
C SER A 215 -9.31 -13.19 0.69
N LYS A 216 -10.59 -13.54 0.77
CA LYS A 216 -11.32 -14.31 -0.25
C LYS A 216 -11.85 -13.46 -1.41
N ILE A 217 -11.74 -12.13 -1.32
CA ILE A 217 -12.01 -11.24 -2.45
C ILE A 217 -10.96 -11.51 -3.52
N SER A 218 -11.41 -11.77 -4.74
CA SER A 218 -10.58 -12.20 -5.87
C SER A 218 -9.74 -11.09 -6.51
N THR A 219 -9.99 -9.84 -6.12
CA THR A 219 -9.34 -8.64 -6.66
C THR A 219 -8.69 -7.81 -5.55
N THR A 220 -8.11 -6.67 -5.92
CA THR A 220 -7.50 -5.74 -4.96
C THR A 220 -8.58 -5.13 -4.06
N LEU A 221 -8.47 -5.34 -2.75
CA LEU A 221 -9.23 -4.61 -1.71
C LEU A 221 -8.39 -3.42 -1.22
N LEU A 222 -9.01 -2.24 -1.23
CA LEU A 222 -8.46 -0.96 -0.76
C LEU A 222 -9.13 -0.51 0.53
#